data_AF-A0AAU3Q441-F1
#
_entry.id   AF-A0AAU3Q441-F1
#
_cell.length_a   1.000
_cell.length_b   1.000
_cell.length_c   1.000
_cell.angle_alpha   90.00
_cell.angle_beta   90.00
_cell.angle_gamma   90.00
#
_symmetry.space_group_name_H-M   'P 1'
#
loop_
_entity.id
_entity.type
_entity.pdbx_description
1 polymer ?
#
loop_
_entity_poly.entity_id
_entity_poly.type
_entity_poly.pdbx_seq_one_letter_code
_entity_poly.pdbx_strand_id
1 'polypeptide(L)'
;MRTPTRTRVEDVVDFFAKCPRCGYPATATRTVREFDSGTTESELLASCGLPCGWQQKLEKLSARPPTDTPSAGIPGRPANWSPRAR
;
A
#
# COMPACT_ATOMS: atom_id res chain seq x y z
N MET A 1 18.13 -5.37 22.18
CA MET A 1 16.88 -6.09 21.83
C MET A 1 15.88 -5.05 21.38
N ARG A 2 15.23 -5.22 20.23
CA ARG A 2 14.15 -4.32 19.79
C ARG A 2 12.85 -4.81 20.40
N THR A 3 12.20 -3.99 21.23
CA THR A 3 10.93 -4.38 21.84
C THR A 3 9.81 -3.67 21.09
N PRO A 4 8.79 -4.39 20.58
CA PRO A 4 7.63 -3.73 19.99
C PRO A 4 6.87 -2.99 21.09
N THR A 5 6.82 -1.67 21.01
CA THR A 5 6.03 -0.82 21.91
C THR A 5 4.57 -0.83 21.49
N ARG A 6 4.30 -1.03 20.19
CA ARG A 6 2.94 -1.08 19.66
C ARG A 6 2.83 -1.99 18.46
N THR A 7 1.76 -2.78 18.44
CA THR A 7 1.39 -3.63 17.31
C THR A 7 -0.04 -3.33 16.92
N ARG A 8 -0.28 -3.10 15.63
CA ARG A 8 -1.60 -2.99 15.04
C ARG A 8 -1.76 -3.96 13.90
N VAL A 9 -2.97 -4.48 13.75
CA VAL A 9 -3.35 -5.38 12.66
C VAL A 9 -4.52 -4.72 11.94
N GLU A 10 -4.38 -4.52 10.64
CA GLU A 10 -5.32 -3.79 9.80
C GLU A 10 -5.64 -4.63 8.56
N ASP A 11 -6.92 -4.78 8.23
CA ASP A 11 -7.31 -5.43 6.97
C ASP A 11 -7.03 -4.51 5.78
N VAL A 12 -6.42 -5.07 4.73
CA VAL A 12 -6.09 -4.34 3.50
C VAL A 12 -7.21 -4.52 2.50
N VAL A 13 -8.17 -3.59 2.54
CA VAL A 13 -9.36 -3.60 1.67
C VAL A 13 -9.05 -3.28 0.22
N ASP A 14 -7.89 -2.67 -0.06
CA ASP A 14 -7.36 -2.38 -1.40
C ASP A 14 -6.55 -3.53 -2.01
N PHE A 15 -6.47 -4.70 -1.34
CA PHE A 15 -5.79 -5.88 -1.86
C PHE A 15 -6.69 -6.68 -2.81
N PHE A 16 -6.62 -6.39 -4.11
CA PHE A 16 -7.36 -7.09 -5.15
C PHE A 16 -6.50 -8.16 -5.84
N ALA A 17 -6.34 -9.33 -5.21
CA ALA A 17 -5.62 -10.46 -5.80
C ALA A 17 -6.48 -11.73 -5.81
N LYS A 18 -6.07 -12.70 -6.65
CA LYS A 18 -6.65 -14.04 -6.67
C LYS A 18 -5.67 -15.02 -6.04
N CYS A 19 -6.20 -16.03 -5.35
CA CYS A 19 -5.41 -17.13 -4.84
C CYS A 19 -4.77 -17.89 -6.03
N PRO A 20 -3.43 -18.04 -6.06
CA PRO A 20 -2.77 -18.79 -7.13
C PRO A 20 -3.08 -20.29 -7.10
N ARG A 21 -3.62 -20.80 -5.97
CA ARG A 21 -3.97 -22.22 -5.82
C ARG A 21 -5.36 -22.57 -6.36
N CYS A 22 -6.37 -21.71 -6.17
CA CYS A 22 -7.76 -22.02 -6.54
C CYS A 22 -8.47 -20.93 -7.35
N GLY A 23 -7.86 -19.77 -7.58
CA GLY A 23 -8.42 -18.68 -8.38
C GLY A 23 -9.47 -17.80 -7.68
N TYR A 24 -9.84 -18.11 -6.44
CA TYR A 24 -10.78 -17.30 -5.65
C TYR A 24 -10.17 -15.99 -5.15
N PRO A 25 -10.99 -14.99 -4.77
CA PRO A 25 -10.50 -13.76 -4.17
C PRO A 25 -9.61 -14.04 -2.95
N ALA A 26 -8.46 -13.39 -2.90
CA ALA A 26 -7.56 -13.39 -1.76
C ALA A 26 -7.73 -12.09 -0.97
N THR A 27 -7.66 -12.20 0.35
CA THR A 27 -7.64 -11.08 1.29
C THR A 27 -6.22 -10.86 1.79
N ALA A 28 -5.91 -9.67 2.29
CA ALA A 28 -4.64 -9.44 2.97
C ALA A 28 -4.82 -8.65 4.25
N THR A 29 -3.94 -8.91 5.20
CA THR A 29 -3.90 -8.22 6.49
C THR A 29 -2.50 -7.66 6.69
N ARG A 30 -2.42 -6.40 7.13
CA ARG A 30 -1.19 -5.69 7.42
C ARG A 30 -0.95 -5.65 8.93
N THR A 31 0.21 -6.11 9.35
CA THR A 31 0.68 -5.98 10.73
C THR A 31 1.74 -4.87 10.79
N VAL A 32 1.45 -3.80 11.53
CA VAL A 32 2.38 -2.69 11.76
C VAL A 32 2.92 -2.80 13.18
N ARG A 33 4.24 -2.82 13.32
CA ARG A 33 4.97 -2.91 14.59
C ARG A 33 5.85 -1.67 14.76
N GLU A 34 5.57 -0.90 15.80
CA GLU A 34 6.37 0.25 16.22
C GLU A 34 7.29 -0.23 17.36
N PHE A 35 8.59 -0.01 17.19
CA PHE A 35 9.61 -0.40 18.16
C PHE A 35 10.05 0.77 19.04
N ASP A 36 10.60 0.47 20.22
CA ASP A 36 11.13 1.47 21.16
C ASP A 36 12.21 2.36 20.55
N SER A 37 12.93 1.84 19.55
CA SER A 37 13.95 2.55 18.77
C SER A 37 13.38 3.57 17.78
N GLY A 38 12.06 3.78 17.75
CA GLY A 38 11.37 4.63 16.77
C GLY A 38 11.30 4.03 15.36
N THR A 39 11.74 2.77 15.18
CA THR A 39 11.61 2.06 13.90
C THR A 39 10.19 1.52 13.76
N THR A 40 9.63 1.57 12.54
CA THR A 40 8.37 0.93 12.21
C THR A 40 8.60 -0.18 11.19
N GLU A 41 8.05 -1.36 11.45
CA GLU A 41 8.06 -2.50 10.53
C GLU A 41 6.63 -2.81 10.11
N SER A 42 6.42 -3.11 8.83
CA SER A 42 5.12 -3.52 8.32
C SER A 42 5.23 -4.84 7.59
N GLU A 43 4.49 -5.86 8.04
CA GLU A 43 4.38 -7.17 7.41
C GLU A 43 3.00 -7.29 6.76
N LEU A 44 2.94 -7.69 5.50
CA LEU A 44 1.68 -7.98 4.81
C LEU A 44 1.50 -9.49 4.68
N LEU A 45 0.36 -10.01 5.07
CA LEU A 45 0.00 -11.42 4.96
C LEU A 45 -1.21 -11.57 4.04
N ALA A 46 -1.01 -12.16 2.87
CA ALA A 46 -2.09 -12.54 1.97
C ALA A 46 -2.62 -13.92 2.34
N SER A 47 -3.94 -14.09 2.28
CA SER A 47 -4.65 -15.34 2.59
C SER A 47 -5.79 -15.59 1.61
N CYS A 48 -6.07 -16.87 1.35
CA CYS A 48 -7.22 -17.32 0.56
C CYS A 48 -8.52 -17.10 1.33
N GLY A 49 -9.54 -16.50 0.70
CA GLY A 49 -10.88 -16.35 1.31
C GLY A 49 -11.70 -17.65 1.39
N LEU A 50 -11.09 -18.81 1.12
CA LEU A 50 -11.72 -20.13 1.08
C LEU A 50 -10.87 -21.15 1.84
N PRO A 51 -11.42 -22.34 2.17
CA PRO A 51 -10.70 -23.42 2.87
C PRO A 51 -9.54 -24.03 2.07
N CYS A 52 -9.13 -23.40 0.98
CA CYS A 52 -7.95 -23.75 0.21
C CYS A 52 -6.64 -23.60 1.01
N GLY A 53 -6.65 -22.79 2.08
CA GLY A 53 -5.57 -22.71 3.07
C GLY A 53 -4.29 -22.04 2.57
N TRP A 54 -4.31 -21.38 1.41
CA TRP A 54 -3.14 -20.67 0.90
C TRP A 54 -2.90 -19.38 1.70
N GLN A 55 -1.63 -19.17 2.08
CA GLN A 55 -1.16 -17.98 2.77
C GLN A 55 0.24 -17.62 2.26
N GLN A 56 0.53 -16.32 2.13
CA GLN A 56 1.84 -15.85 1.70
C GLN A 56 2.21 -14.56 2.43
N LYS A 57 3.43 -14.51 2.97
CA LYS A 57 4.03 -13.28 3.48
C LYS A 57 4.56 -12.44 2.32
N LEU A 58 4.14 -11.19 2.27
CA LEU A 58 4.56 -10.20 1.32
C LEU A 58 5.43 -9.20 2.09
N GLU A 59 6.75 -9.35 1.99
CA GLU A 59 7.72 -8.54 2.73
C GLU A 59 7.76 -7.08 2.28
N LYS A 60 7.11 -6.74 1.16
CA LYS A 60 7.17 -5.43 0.53
C LYS A 60 5.87 -5.06 -0.19
N LEU A 61 4.82 -4.78 0.56
CA LEU A 61 4.15 -3.50 0.30
C LEU A 61 4.84 -2.51 1.22
N SER A 62 5.92 -1.90 0.71
CA SER A 62 6.34 -0.62 1.25
C SER A 62 5.07 0.22 1.34
N ALA A 63 4.63 0.54 2.56
CA ALA A 63 3.82 1.73 2.75
C ALA A 63 4.66 2.84 2.16
N ARG A 64 4.49 3.08 0.86
CA ARG A 64 4.54 4.47 0.45
C ARG A 64 3.43 5.07 1.30
N PRO A 65 3.72 6.02 2.21
CA PRO A 65 2.64 6.82 2.76
C PRO A 65 1.80 7.31 1.56
N PRO A 66 0.50 7.57 1.71
CA PRO A 66 -0.22 8.34 0.71
C PRO A 66 0.52 9.67 0.57
N THR A 67 1.50 9.74 -0.34
CA THR A 67 2.01 10.99 -0.86
C THR A 67 0.94 11.46 -1.81
N ASP A 68 -0.18 11.89 -1.23
CA ASP A 68 -1.09 12.84 -1.85
C ASP A 68 -0.33 14.16 -1.86
N THR A 69 0.68 14.23 -2.72
CA THR A 69 1.16 15.48 -3.26
C THR A 69 0.79 15.41 -4.72
N PRO A 70 -0.31 16.06 -5.14
CA PRO A 70 -0.47 16.35 -6.55
C PRO A 70 0.71 17.22 -6.96
N SER A 71 1.73 16.58 -7.54
CA SER A 71 2.67 17.22 -8.46
C SER A 71 1.91 17.57 -9.74
N ALA A 72 0.96 18.49 -9.62
CA ALA A 72 0.47 19.27 -10.74
C ALA A 72 1.25 20.59 -10.70
N GLY A 73 2.52 20.52 -11.12
CA GLY A 73 3.13 21.72 -11.69
C GLY A 73 2.24 22.13 -12.86
N ILE A 74 1.51 23.23 -12.71
CA ILE A 74 0.90 23.89 -13.87
C ILE A 74 2.06 24.28 -14.77
N PRO A 75 2.18 23.75 -16.01
CA PRO A 75 3.09 24.36 -16.96
C PRO A 75 2.52 25.76 -17.23
N GLY A 76 3.19 26.77 -16.69
CA GLY A 76 2.94 28.14 -17.05
C GLY A 76 2.94 28.26 -18.58
N ARG A 77 1.92 28.94 -19.11
CA ARG A 77 1.79 29.24 -20.54
C ARG A 77 3.15 29.69 -21.11
N PRO A 78 3.63 29.12 -22.23
CA PRO A 78 4.78 29.69 -22.91
C PRO A 78 4.44 31.12 -23.37
N ALA A 79 5.40 32.03 -23.26
CA ALA A 79 5.25 33.45 -23.53
C ALA A 79 4.87 33.81 -24.99
N ASN A 80 4.73 32.83 -25.90
CA ASN A 80 4.41 33.02 -27.31
C ASN A 80 2.96 32.67 -27.69
N TRP A 81 2.09 32.38 -26.71
CA TRP A 81 0.68 32.13 -27.02
C TRP A 81 -0.07 33.44 -27.25
N SER A 82 -0.34 33.74 -28.54
CA SER A 82 -1.30 34.76 -28.98
C SER A 82 -2.65 34.10 -29.30
N PRO A 83 -3.75 34.47 -28.63
CA PRO A 83 -5.07 34.14 -29.14
C PRO A 83 -5.30 34.99 -30.39
N ARG A 84 -5.40 34.36 -31.56
CA ARG A 84 -5.92 35.04 -32.75
C ARG A 84 -7.34 35.49 -32.45
N ALA A 85 -7.51 36.79 -32.20
CA ALA A 85 -8.80 37.44 -32.22
C ALA A 85 -9.38 37.32 -33.63
N ARG A 86 -10.65 36.92 -33.70
CA ARG A 86 -11.45 36.89 -34.91
C ARG A 86 -12.21 38.22 -35.02
#